data_AF-W2T908-F1
#
_entry.id   AF-W2T908-F1
#
_cell.length_a   1.000
_cell.length_b   1.000
_cell.length_c   1.000
_cell.angle_alpha   90.00
_cell.angle_beta   90.00
_cell.angle_gamma   90.00
#
_symmetry.space_group_name_H-M   'P 1'
#
loop_
_entity.id
_entity.type
_entity.pdbx_description
1 polymer ?
#
loop_
_entity_poly.entity_id
_entity_poly.type
_entity_poly.pdbx_seq_one_letter_code
_entity_poly.pdbx_strand_id
1 'polypeptide(L)'
;MCATADGSSLIRTFSVGPSKVNMLVPNNVDFLEPKVIERPSPVSEFSKPQPPPPSPPPPQCGVAPEFKPCVRAEQASAALLQCCRKKNLSPGCLSLCRYDITQAEVRSAMDRGLCGIFSVAPYLECASQGKDNTECCRHKGIVARTGPQCEQFCRPSKGLSALGLQHIVCANAIGDMLQCHHAGIRLR
;
A
#
# COMPACT_ATOMS: atom_id res chain seq x y z
N MET A 1 -54.55 -38.22 -11.12
CA MET A 1 -53.46 -37.32 -10.68
C MET A 1 -52.61 -36.95 -11.89
N CYS A 2 -52.44 -35.63 -12.08
CA CYS A 2 -51.45 -34.90 -12.89
C CYS A 2 -51.34 -35.13 -14.42
N ALA A 3 -52.05 -34.23 -15.13
CA ALA A 3 -51.78 -33.52 -16.39
C ALA A 3 -51.16 -34.24 -17.61
N THR A 4 -51.93 -34.21 -18.69
CA THR A 4 -51.60 -34.49 -20.10
C THR A 4 -50.54 -33.55 -20.65
N ALA A 5 -49.55 -34.08 -21.37
CA ALA A 5 -48.57 -33.29 -22.12
C ALA A 5 -49.23 -32.63 -23.34
N ASP A 6 -49.24 -31.30 -23.38
CA ASP A 6 -49.80 -30.50 -24.48
C ASP A 6 -48.72 -30.19 -25.52
N GLY A 7 -48.97 -30.53 -26.79
CA GLY A 7 -48.03 -30.51 -27.92
C GLY A 7 -47.66 -29.13 -28.47
N SER A 8 -47.40 -28.15 -27.60
CA SER A 8 -47.34 -26.72 -27.99
C SER A 8 -46.00 -26.02 -27.69
N SER A 9 -44.91 -26.76 -27.46
CA SER A 9 -43.56 -26.19 -27.22
C SER A 9 -42.48 -26.85 -28.08
N LEU A 10 -41.54 -26.02 -28.58
CA LEU A 10 -40.38 -26.45 -29.37
C LEU A 10 -39.08 -26.14 -28.62
N ILE A 11 -38.07 -26.99 -28.79
CA ILE A 11 -36.72 -26.75 -28.26
C ILE A 11 -35.97 -25.82 -29.22
N ARG A 12 -35.52 -24.66 -28.73
CA ARG A 12 -34.68 -23.72 -29.49
C ARG A 12 -33.32 -23.54 -28.83
N THR A 13 -32.27 -23.49 -29.65
CA THR A 13 -30.88 -23.31 -29.21
C THR A 13 -30.47 -21.85 -29.30
N PHE A 14 -30.02 -21.28 -28.20
CA PHE A 14 -29.48 -19.92 -28.14
C PHE A 14 -27.97 -19.97 -27.88
N SER A 15 -27.21 -19.09 -28.54
CA SER A 15 -25.76 -18.98 -28.34
C SER A 15 -25.48 -17.81 -27.40
N VAL A 16 -24.80 -18.07 -26.29
CA VAL A 16 -24.32 -17.05 -25.36
C VAL A 16 -22.81 -17.24 -25.22
N GLY A 17 -22.05 -16.42 -25.95
CA GLY A 17 -20.60 -16.59 -26.06
C GLY A 17 -20.22 -17.93 -26.71
N PRO A 18 -19.19 -18.66 -26.22
CA PRO A 18 -18.76 -19.93 -26.80
C PRO A 18 -19.70 -21.12 -26.48
N SER A 19 -20.73 -20.92 -25.66
CA SER A 19 -21.64 -21.96 -25.20
C SER A 19 -22.98 -21.92 -25.92
N LYS A 20 -23.55 -23.11 -26.19
CA LYS A 20 -24.91 -23.28 -26.73
C LYS A 20 -25.84 -23.83 -25.66
N VAL A 21 -26.99 -23.20 -25.49
CA VAL A 21 -28.01 -23.61 -24.51
C VAL A 21 -29.32 -23.89 -25.21
N ASN A 22 -29.94 -25.03 -24.91
CA ASN A 22 -31.25 -25.42 -25.44
C ASN A 22 -32.33 -25.07 -24.42
N MET A 23 -33.38 -24.38 -24.84
CA MET A 23 -34.51 -24.00 -24.00
C MET A 23 -35.82 -24.40 -24.67
N LEU A 24 -36.77 -24.92 -23.89
CA LEU A 24 -38.15 -25.10 -24.36
C LEU A 24 -38.84 -23.74 -24.37
N VAL A 25 -39.32 -23.31 -25.53
CA VAL A 25 -40.05 -22.04 -25.71
C VAL A 25 -41.45 -22.35 -26.25
N PRO A 26 -42.51 -21.70 -25.71
CA PRO A 26 -43.87 -21.87 -26.22
C PRO A 26 -44.00 -21.41 -27.68
N ASN A 27 -44.83 -22.06 -28.48
CA ASN A 27 -44.99 -21.76 -29.91
C ASN A 27 -45.63 -20.39 -30.22
N ASN A 28 -46.18 -19.68 -29.24
CA ASN A 28 -46.90 -18.40 -29.42
C ASN A 28 -46.03 -17.15 -29.22
N VAL A 29 -44.70 -17.27 -29.28
CA VAL A 29 -43.78 -16.13 -29.12
C VAL A 29 -43.21 -15.76 -30.49
N ASP A 30 -43.85 -14.81 -31.18
CA ASP A 30 -43.32 -14.21 -32.40
C ASP A 30 -42.13 -13.30 -32.06
N PHE A 31 -40.93 -13.75 -32.44
CA PHE A 31 -39.73 -12.92 -32.43
C PHE A 31 -39.82 -11.92 -33.58
N LEU A 32 -40.21 -10.67 -33.27
CA LEU A 32 -40.05 -9.55 -34.18
C LEU A 32 -38.58 -9.44 -34.61
N GLU A 33 -38.33 -9.52 -35.91
CA GLU A 33 -36.99 -9.29 -36.48
C GLU A 33 -36.46 -7.91 -36.03
N PRO A 34 -35.18 -7.81 -35.63
CA PRO A 34 -34.58 -6.52 -35.34
C PRO A 34 -34.50 -5.71 -36.64
N LYS A 35 -35.32 -4.68 -36.77
CA LYS A 35 -35.13 -3.63 -37.79
C LYS A 35 -33.76 -2.98 -37.56
N VAL A 36 -32.84 -3.18 -38.50
CA VAL A 36 -31.58 -2.45 -38.59
C VAL A 36 -31.91 -0.97 -38.83
N ILE A 37 -31.69 -0.13 -37.83
CA ILE A 37 -31.75 1.32 -37.99
C ILE A 37 -30.42 1.73 -38.62
N GLU A 38 -30.39 1.92 -39.94
CA GLU A 38 -29.25 2.55 -40.62
C GLU A 38 -29.11 3.99 -40.13
N ARG A 39 -28.08 4.24 -39.32
CA ARG A 39 -27.58 5.59 -39.04
C ARG A 39 -26.74 6.03 -40.23
N PRO A 40 -26.91 7.24 -40.78
CA PRO A 40 -25.99 7.76 -41.77
C PRO A 40 -24.59 7.86 -41.15
N SER A 41 -23.59 7.34 -41.86
CA SER A 41 -22.19 7.35 -41.45
C SER A 41 -21.69 8.78 -41.23
N PRO A 42 -20.99 9.08 -40.14
CA PRO A 42 -20.27 10.34 -40.05
C PRO A 42 -19.15 10.34 -41.09
N VAL A 43 -19.14 11.37 -41.94
CA VAL A 43 -18.03 11.67 -42.85
C VAL A 43 -16.72 11.66 -42.07
N SER A 44 -15.77 10.83 -42.52
CA SER A 44 -14.45 10.69 -41.93
C SER A 44 -13.66 11.98 -42.12
N GLU A 45 -13.72 12.85 -41.13
CA GLU A 45 -12.77 13.94 -41.00
C GLU A 45 -11.41 13.31 -40.67
N PHE A 46 -10.45 13.51 -41.58
CA PHE A 46 -9.08 12.99 -41.47
C PHE A 46 -8.45 13.52 -40.17
N SER A 47 -8.56 12.73 -39.11
CA SER A 47 -7.99 13.07 -37.81
C SER A 47 -6.48 13.06 -37.93
N LYS A 48 -5.86 14.23 -37.71
CA LYS A 48 -4.41 14.36 -37.54
C LYS A 48 -3.93 13.33 -36.49
N PRO A 49 -2.71 12.77 -36.63
CA PRO A 49 -2.15 11.88 -35.62
C PRO A 49 -2.16 12.59 -34.26
N GLN A 50 -2.90 12.04 -33.29
CA GLN A 50 -2.78 12.49 -31.91
C GLN A 50 -1.36 12.18 -31.43
N PRO A 51 -0.67 13.14 -30.78
CA PRO A 51 0.60 12.83 -30.13
C PRO A 51 0.38 11.70 -29.11
N PRO A 52 1.37 10.84 -28.89
CA PRO A 52 1.26 9.78 -27.90
C PRO A 52 0.88 10.39 -26.53
N PRO A 53 0.04 9.70 -25.73
CA PRO A 53 -0.27 10.18 -24.39
C PRO A 53 1.04 10.45 -23.64
N PRO A 54 1.12 11.52 -22.83
CA PRO A 54 2.30 11.79 -22.04
C PRO A 54 2.63 10.53 -21.21
N SER A 55 3.89 10.10 -21.28
CA SER A 55 4.39 9.00 -20.47
C SER A 55 4.00 9.23 -19.00
N PRO A 56 3.52 8.20 -18.27
CA PRO A 56 3.20 8.35 -16.87
C PRO A 56 4.41 8.95 -16.14
N PRO A 57 4.20 9.92 -15.22
CA PRO A 57 5.30 10.47 -14.46
C PRO A 57 6.07 9.32 -13.80
N PRO A 58 7.42 9.41 -13.75
CA PRO A 58 8.23 8.36 -13.13
C PRO A 58 7.65 8.02 -11.76
N PRO A 59 7.63 6.73 -11.36
CA PRO A 59 6.98 6.30 -10.13
C PRO A 59 7.50 7.14 -8.96
N GLN A 60 6.66 8.04 -8.46
CA GLN A 60 7.01 8.94 -7.38
C GLN A 60 6.90 8.15 -6.08
N CYS A 61 8.03 7.62 -5.62
CA CYS A 61 8.12 6.87 -4.38
C CYS A 61 8.51 7.81 -3.22
N GLY A 62 8.09 7.46 -2.01
CA GLY A 62 8.37 8.17 -0.78
C GLY A 62 7.73 9.55 -0.65
N VAL A 63 6.69 9.80 -1.44
CA VAL A 63 5.88 11.02 -1.40
C VAL A 63 4.39 10.65 -1.30
N ALA A 64 3.56 11.62 -0.94
CA ALA A 64 2.11 11.46 -0.91
C ALA A 64 1.54 11.08 -2.31
N PRO A 65 0.36 10.42 -2.35
CA PRO A 65 -0.47 10.02 -1.21
C PRO A 65 -0.10 8.67 -0.59
N GLU A 66 0.61 7.78 -1.29
CA GLU A 66 0.81 6.41 -0.80
C GLU A 66 2.10 6.21 -0.01
N PHE A 67 3.07 7.13 -0.09
CA PHE A 67 4.38 7.01 0.58
C PHE A 67 5.05 5.64 0.35
N LYS A 68 4.98 5.12 -0.88
CA LYS A 68 5.57 3.82 -1.23
C LYS A 68 7.10 3.86 -1.12
N PRO A 69 7.79 2.86 -0.54
CA PRO A 69 9.24 2.81 -0.51
C PRO A 69 9.89 2.84 -1.90
N CYS A 70 11.00 3.56 -2.02
CA CYS A 70 11.80 3.59 -3.25
C CYS A 70 12.77 2.42 -3.40
N VAL A 71 13.04 1.74 -2.30
CA VAL A 71 13.98 0.63 -2.20
C VAL A 71 13.28 -0.57 -1.59
N ARG A 72 13.81 -1.76 -1.84
CA ARG A 72 13.26 -2.98 -1.24
C ARG A 72 13.60 -3.06 0.25
N ALA A 73 12.71 -3.68 1.02
CA ALA A 73 12.81 -3.76 2.47
C ALA A 73 14.11 -4.44 2.93
N GLU A 74 14.60 -5.44 2.20
CA GLU A 74 15.84 -6.15 2.52
C GLU A 74 17.06 -5.22 2.36
N GLN A 75 17.09 -4.42 1.29
CA GLN A 75 18.18 -3.47 1.04
C GLN A 75 18.18 -2.35 2.09
N ALA A 76 17.00 -1.80 2.40
CA ALA A 76 16.85 -0.78 3.42
C ALA A 76 17.25 -1.31 4.80
N SER A 77 16.81 -2.52 5.16
CA SER A 77 17.14 -3.16 6.44
C SER A 77 18.63 -3.49 6.54
N ALA A 78 19.28 -3.92 5.46
CA ALA A 78 20.73 -4.11 5.43
C ALA A 78 21.48 -2.79 5.71
N ALA A 79 21.06 -1.68 5.09
CA ALA A 79 21.64 -0.36 5.34
C ALA A 79 21.40 0.12 6.78
N LEU A 80 20.19 -0.10 7.31
CA LEU A 80 19.84 0.20 8.70
C LEU A 80 20.74 -0.58 9.68
N LEU A 81 20.88 -1.89 9.49
CA LEU A 81 21.74 -2.74 10.31
C LEU A 81 23.20 -2.28 10.28
N GLN A 82 23.72 -1.91 9.11
CA GLN A 82 25.07 -1.36 8.99
C GLN A 82 25.23 -0.05 9.77
N CYS A 83 24.24 0.84 9.72
CA CYS A 83 24.26 2.08 10.50
C CYS A 83 24.21 1.79 12.01
N CYS A 84 23.33 0.89 12.46
CA CYS A 84 23.25 0.47 13.86
C CYS A 84 24.59 -0.07 14.38
N ARG A 85 25.28 -0.89 13.58
CA ARG A 85 26.62 -1.40 13.92
C ARG A 85 27.63 -0.27 14.06
N LYS A 86 27.65 0.69 13.12
CA LYS A 86 28.54 1.87 13.19
C LYS A 86 28.28 2.75 14.42
N LYS A 87 27.03 2.79 14.88
CA LYS A 87 26.61 3.50 16.10
C LYS A 87 26.82 2.68 17.38
N ASN A 88 27.44 1.49 17.30
CA ASN A 88 27.73 0.60 18.43
C ASN A 88 26.50 0.22 19.27
N LEU A 89 25.36 -0.03 18.61
CA LEU A 89 24.17 -0.53 19.29
C LEU A 89 24.42 -1.94 19.85
N SER A 90 23.80 -2.25 20.99
CA SER A 90 23.91 -3.57 21.63
C SER A 90 23.45 -4.69 20.69
N PRO A 91 23.93 -5.93 20.85
CA PRO A 91 23.47 -7.07 20.04
C PRO A 91 21.94 -7.25 20.06
N GLY A 92 21.30 -6.98 21.20
CA GLY A 92 19.85 -7.01 21.34
C GLY A 92 19.11 -5.91 20.57
N CYS A 93 19.71 -4.73 20.39
CA CYS A 93 19.19 -3.72 19.47
C CYS A 93 19.47 -4.08 18.01
N LEU A 94 20.60 -4.73 17.71
CA LEU A 94 20.94 -5.11 16.33
C LEU A 94 19.90 -6.07 15.72
N SER A 95 19.29 -6.95 16.52
CA SER A 95 18.19 -7.81 16.04
C SER A 95 16.92 -7.03 15.65
N LEU A 96 16.79 -5.79 16.10
CA LEU A 96 15.68 -4.90 15.73
C LEU A 96 16.01 -3.99 14.54
N CYS A 97 17.24 -3.98 14.02
CA CYS A 97 17.66 -3.07 12.95
C CYS A 97 17.19 -3.52 11.56
N ARG A 98 15.87 -3.57 11.40
CA ARG A 98 15.12 -3.90 10.16
C ARG A 98 13.76 -3.18 10.17
N TYR A 99 13.17 -3.00 8.99
CA TYR A 99 11.92 -2.22 8.87
C TYR A 99 10.63 -3.02 9.13
N ASP A 100 10.72 -4.34 9.18
CA ASP A 100 9.62 -5.28 9.37
C ASP A 100 9.50 -5.79 10.82
N ILE A 101 10.08 -5.06 11.79
CA ILE A 101 9.89 -5.37 13.21
C ILE A 101 8.46 -5.08 13.66
N THR A 102 8.00 -5.88 14.61
CA THR A 102 6.69 -5.70 15.24
C THR A 102 6.81 -4.90 16.54
N GLN A 103 5.70 -4.29 16.97
CA GLN A 103 5.61 -3.64 18.27
C GLN A 103 5.93 -4.62 19.42
N ALA A 104 5.52 -5.89 19.27
CA ALA A 104 5.76 -6.93 20.26
C ALA A 104 7.27 -7.23 20.41
N GLU A 105 8.01 -7.28 19.31
CA GLU A 105 9.47 -7.47 19.33
C GLU A 105 10.19 -6.30 20.00
N VAL A 106 9.79 -5.06 19.67
CA VAL A 106 10.35 -3.86 20.31
C VAL A 106 10.08 -3.88 21.81
N ARG A 107 8.82 -4.12 22.23
CA ARG A 107 8.44 -4.19 23.64
C ARG A 107 9.22 -5.29 24.36
N SER A 108 9.28 -6.50 23.79
CA SER A 108 10.04 -7.62 24.37
C SER A 108 11.52 -7.31 24.55
N ALA A 109 12.17 -6.67 23.57
CA ALA A 109 13.58 -6.31 23.67
C ALA A 109 13.83 -5.22 24.72
N MET A 110 12.94 -4.24 24.84
CA MET A 110 13.03 -3.17 25.83
C MET A 110 12.79 -3.72 27.25
N ASP A 111 11.74 -4.51 27.46
CA ASP A 111 11.36 -5.07 28.76
C ASP A 111 12.44 -6.02 29.29
N ARG A 112 13.11 -6.76 28.40
CA ARG A 112 14.24 -7.64 28.75
C ARG A 112 15.57 -6.90 28.88
N GLY A 113 15.60 -5.59 28.67
CA GLY A 113 16.82 -4.77 28.70
C GLY A 113 17.82 -5.09 27.57
N LEU A 114 17.39 -5.80 26.53
CA LEU A 114 18.22 -6.15 25.37
C LEU A 114 18.50 -4.94 24.48
N CYS A 115 17.50 -4.05 24.38
CA CYS A 115 17.65 -2.76 23.73
C CYS A 115 17.21 -1.66 24.68
N GLY A 116 18.17 -0.84 25.13
CA GLY A 116 17.90 0.20 26.14
C GLY A 116 17.35 1.49 25.53
N ILE A 117 16.75 2.33 26.37
CA ILE A 117 16.17 3.62 25.95
C ILE A 117 17.19 4.54 25.25
N PHE A 118 18.46 4.49 25.63
CA PHE A 118 19.54 5.28 25.01
C PHE A 118 19.84 4.85 23.57
N SER A 119 19.41 3.65 23.14
CA SER A 119 19.57 3.18 21.77
C SER A 119 18.45 3.66 20.83
N VAL A 120 17.33 4.18 21.37
CA VAL A 120 16.20 4.64 20.57
C VAL A 120 16.60 5.80 19.64
N ALA A 121 17.33 6.78 20.16
CA ALA A 121 17.78 7.91 19.37
C ALA A 121 18.69 7.52 18.19
N PRO A 122 19.83 6.83 18.41
CA PRO A 122 20.69 6.42 17.30
C PRO A 122 20.01 5.41 16.37
N TYR A 123 19.09 4.58 16.87
CA TYR A 123 18.27 3.69 16.05
C TYR A 123 17.40 4.48 15.05
N LEU A 124 16.63 5.45 15.54
CA LEU A 124 15.74 6.26 14.69
C LEU A 124 16.52 7.16 13.73
N GLU A 125 17.65 7.71 14.16
CA GLU A 125 18.58 8.41 13.27
C GLU A 125 18.98 7.53 12.08
N CYS A 126 19.40 6.29 12.35
CA CYS A 126 19.75 5.32 11.31
C CYS A 126 18.55 4.96 10.43
N ALA A 127 17.39 4.70 11.02
CA ALA A 127 16.19 4.34 10.28
C ALA A 127 15.73 5.47 9.34
N SER A 128 15.89 6.73 9.74
CA SER A 128 15.49 7.87 8.90
C SER A 128 16.49 8.18 7.78
N GLN A 129 17.75 7.75 7.88
CA GLN A 129 18.88 8.23 7.05
C GLN A 129 18.91 9.77 6.91
N GLY A 130 18.59 10.47 7.99
CA GLY A 130 18.58 11.93 8.02
C GLY A 130 17.31 12.58 7.45
N LYS A 131 16.35 11.80 6.94
CA LYS A 131 15.15 12.31 6.27
C LYS A 131 14.10 12.80 7.26
N ASP A 132 13.43 13.89 6.88
CA ASP A 132 12.21 14.35 7.53
C ASP A 132 11.02 13.59 6.93
N ASN A 133 10.34 12.80 7.76
CA ASN A 133 9.17 12.02 7.35
C ASN A 133 7.90 12.52 8.04
N THR A 134 7.89 13.77 8.51
CA THR A 134 6.75 14.37 9.24
C THR A 134 5.47 14.35 8.40
N GLU A 135 5.56 14.57 7.09
CA GLU A 135 4.40 14.51 6.19
C GLU A 135 3.75 13.12 6.20
N CYS A 136 4.55 12.06 6.03
CA CYS A 136 4.07 10.68 6.11
C CYS A 136 3.47 10.36 7.49
N CYS A 137 4.14 10.79 8.57
CA CYS A 137 3.63 10.57 9.93
C CYS A 137 2.29 11.27 10.18
N ARG A 138 2.11 12.49 9.66
CA ARG A 138 0.84 13.23 9.72
C ARG A 138 -0.24 12.53 8.91
N HIS A 139 0.10 12.08 7.69
CA HIS A 139 -0.80 11.29 6.86
C HIS A 139 -1.26 10.01 7.57
N LYS A 140 -0.34 9.32 8.25
CA LYS A 140 -0.66 8.14 9.07
C LYS A 140 -1.30 8.46 10.42
N GLY A 141 -1.52 9.73 10.78
CA GLY A 141 -2.17 10.13 12.03
C GLY A 141 -1.42 9.71 13.30
N ILE A 142 -0.09 9.56 13.25
CA ILE A 142 0.71 9.07 14.38
C ILE A 142 0.54 9.98 15.60
N VAL A 143 0.76 11.28 15.42
CA VAL A 143 0.64 12.29 16.48
C VAL A 143 -0.77 12.35 17.06
N ALA A 144 -1.79 12.20 16.22
CA ALA A 144 -3.18 12.19 16.69
C ALA A 144 -3.48 11.02 17.64
N ARG A 145 -2.79 9.88 17.50
CA ARG A 145 -2.99 8.69 18.34
C ARG A 145 -2.06 8.61 19.53
N THR A 146 -0.83 9.11 19.42
CA THR A 146 0.20 8.94 20.47
C THR A 146 0.59 10.24 21.18
N GLY A 147 0.13 11.39 20.69
CA GLY A 147 0.44 12.71 21.22
C GLY A 147 1.58 13.44 20.49
N PRO A 148 1.69 14.77 20.68
CA PRO A 148 2.63 15.64 19.98
C PRO A 148 4.10 15.34 20.26
N GLN A 149 4.42 14.82 21.44
CA GLN A 149 5.78 14.44 21.85
C GLN A 149 6.38 13.35 20.96
N CYS A 150 5.58 12.60 20.21
CA CYS A 150 6.05 11.57 19.29
C CYS A 150 6.42 12.10 17.90
N GLU A 151 6.07 13.35 17.55
CA GLU A 151 6.37 13.92 16.21
C GLU A 151 7.88 14.00 15.96
N GLN A 152 8.69 14.23 17.01
CA GLN A 152 10.15 14.28 16.88
C GLN A 152 10.75 12.99 16.30
N PHE A 153 10.11 11.84 16.53
CA PHE A 153 10.58 10.55 15.98
C PHE A 153 10.37 10.43 14.48
N CYS A 154 9.54 11.29 13.87
CA CYS A 154 9.38 11.35 12.41
C CYS A 154 10.53 12.06 11.70
N ARG A 155 11.30 12.87 12.44
CA ARG A 155 12.41 13.70 11.94
C ARG A 155 13.59 13.72 12.92
N PRO A 156 14.18 12.55 13.26
CA PRO A 156 15.21 12.44 14.29
C PRO A 156 16.50 13.20 13.92
N SER A 157 16.71 13.55 12.65
CA SER A 157 17.84 14.37 12.19
C SER A 157 17.85 15.81 12.72
N LYS A 158 16.72 16.30 13.23
CA LYS A 158 16.64 17.59 13.94
C LYS A 158 17.05 17.51 15.40
N GLY A 159 17.49 16.33 15.85
CA GLY A 159 17.77 16.03 17.25
C GLY A 159 16.51 15.59 17.98
N LEU A 160 16.69 14.72 18.97
CA LEU A 160 15.63 14.28 19.87
C LEU A 160 15.80 14.97 21.22
N SER A 161 14.67 15.39 21.79
CA SER A 161 14.62 15.79 23.20
C SER A 161 14.98 14.61 24.12
N ALA A 162 15.27 14.90 25.38
CA ALA A 162 15.52 13.88 26.38
C ALA A 162 14.36 12.88 26.43
N LEU A 163 14.66 11.61 26.20
CA LEU A 163 13.68 10.52 26.25
C LEU A 163 13.26 10.27 27.71
N GLY A 164 12.00 9.92 27.91
CA GLY A 164 11.37 9.83 29.22
C GLY A 164 10.04 9.09 29.15
N LEU A 165 9.35 8.97 30.28
CA LEU A 165 8.11 8.19 30.41
C LEU A 165 7.03 8.63 29.40
N GLN A 166 6.95 9.92 29.07
CA GLN A 166 6.01 10.48 28.10
C GLN A 166 6.20 9.93 26.68
N HIS A 167 7.37 9.34 26.37
CA HIS A 167 7.69 8.80 25.06
C HIS A 167 7.39 7.30 24.92
N ILE A 168 7.06 6.60 26.02
CA ILE A 168 6.75 5.16 26.00
C ILE A 168 5.56 4.89 25.06
N VAL A 169 4.55 5.76 25.08
CA VAL A 169 3.35 5.65 24.22
C VAL A 169 3.68 5.69 22.73
N CYS A 170 4.79 6.33 22.34
CA CYS A 170 5.20 6.43 20.93
C CYS A 170 5.58 5.07 20.34
N ALA A 171 6.01 4.12 21.18
CA ALA A 171 6.27 2.74 20.74
C ALA A 171 5.03 2.09 20.14
N ASN A 172 3.82 2.55 20.50
CA ASN A 172 2.59 2.02 19.93
C ASN A 172 2.45 2.31 18.42
N ALA A 173 3.15 3.32 17.90
CA ALA A 173 3.18 3.69 16.48
C ALA A 173 4.51 3.36 15.79
N ILE A 174 5.40 2.56 16.41
CA ILE A 174 6.74 2.30 15.87
C ILE A 174 6.72 1.70 14.46
N GLY A 175 5.78 0.78 14.19
CA GLY A 175 5.62 0.19 12.86
C GLY A 175 5.25 1.22 11.79
N ASP A 176 4.34 2.14 12.10
CA ASP A 176 3.97 3.23 11.19
C ASP A 176 5.13 4.23 10.99
N MET A 177 5.85 4.57 12.05
CA MET A 177 7.05 5.41 11.96
C MET A 177 8.10 4.76 11.06
N LEU A 178 8.36 3.45 11.22
CA LEU A 178 9.31 2.72 10.40
C LEU A 178 8.88 2.60 8.95
N GLN A 179 7.59 2.42 8.67
CA GLN A 179 7.08 2.51 7.30
C GLN A 179 7.37 3.87 6.67
N CYS A 180 7.15 4.97 7.41
CA CYS A 180 7.48 6.31 6.94
C CYS A 180 8.98 6.52 6.73
N HIS A 181 9.81 6.04 7.65
CA HIS A 181 11.26 6.10 7.49
C HIS A 181 11.74 5.30 6.28
N HIS A 182 11.18 4.10 6.06
CA HIS A 182 11.47 3.29 4.89
C HIS A 182 11.08 4.00 3.59
N ALA A 183 9.91 4.65 3.57
CA ALA A 183 9.44 5.46 2.45
C ALA A 183 10.45 6.58 2.07
N GLY A 184 11.11 7.17 3.06
CA GLY A 184 12.11 8.22 2.89
C GLY A 184 13.48 7.74 2.37
N ILE A 185 13.77 6.44 2.39
CA ILE A 185 15.11 5.94 2.05
C ILE A 185 15.43 6.10 0.56
N ARG A 186 16.65 6.57 0.28
CA ARG A 186 17.24 6.68 -1.06
C ARG A 186 18.67 6.14 -0.98
N LEU A 187 18.87 4.89 -1.38
CA LEU A 187 20.21 4.33 -1.51
C LEU A 187 20.85 4.92 -2.77
N ARG A 188 22.05 5.50 -2.62
CA ARG A 188 22.86 6.05 -3.72
C ARG A 188 24.11 5.22 -3.89
#